data_AF-A0A954WB61-F1
#
_entry.id   AF-A0A954WB61-F1
#
_cell.length_a   1.000
_cell.length_b   1.000
_cell.length_c   1.000
_cell.angle_alpha   90.00
_cell.angle_beta   90.00
_cell.angle_gamma   90.00
#
_symmetry.space_group_name_H-M   'P 1'
#
loop_
_entity.id
_entity.type
_entity.pdbx_description
1 polymer ?
#
loop_
_entity_poly.entity_id
_entity_poly.type
_entity_poly.pdbx_seq_one_letter_code
_entity_poly.pdbx_strand_id
1 'polypeptide(L)' 'TDEEWTAGKLWGRLFEAMGLDSVAADEAWEEPLRTIATHGPLARRIIHALGATPDEATMRRVYHQLCDCLQDGRMFVPHG' A
#
# COMPACT_ATOMS: atom_id res chain seq x y z
N THR A 1 -27.38 -14.30 2.73
CA THR A 1 -26.17 -14.27 1.90
C THR A 1 -25.07 -13.73 2.77
N ASP A 2 -24.13 -14.58 3.18
CA ASP A 2 -22.93 -14.08 3.86
C ASP A 2 -22.14 -13.27 2.85
N GLU A 3 -22.11 -11.97 3.06
CA GLU A 3 -21.29 -11.07 2.26
C GLU A 3 -19.83 -11.36 2.60
N GLU A 4 -19.02 -11.78 1.61
CA GLU A 4 -17.58 -11.94 1.83
C GLU A 4 -16.96 -10.57 2.14
N TRP A 5 -16.62 -10.38 3.41
CA TRP A 5 -15.88 -9.23 3.91
C TRP A 5 -14.39 -9.44 3.64
N THR A 6 -13.86 -8.69 2.68
CA THR A 6 -12.41 -8.59 2.51
C THR A 6 -11.86 -7.54 3.48
N ALA A 7 -10.58 -7.67 3.83
CA ALA A 7 -9.91 -6.64 4.63
C ALA A 7 -10.04 -5.24 4.00
N GLY A 8 -9.98 -5.14 2.66
CA GLY A 8 -10.16 -3.87 1.96
C GLY A 8 -11.55 -3.26 2.15
N LYS A 9 -12.62 -4.07 2.05
CA LYS A 9 -13.99 -3.60 2.32
C LYS A 9 -14.16 -3.12 3.76
N LEU A 10 -13.62 -3.87 4.72
CA LEU A 10 -13.67 -3.51 6.13
C LEU A 10 -12.94 -2.19 6.39
N TRP A 11 -11.73 -2.03 5.85
CA TRP A 11 -10.96 -0.79 5.98
C TRP A 11 -11.65 0.41 5.34
N GLY A 12 -12.24 0.25 4.14
CA GLY A 12 -13.02 1.31 3.51
C GLY A 12 -14.17 1.78 4.40
N ARG A 13 -14.92 0.84 5.00
CA ARG A 13 -16.01 1.17 5.93
C ARG A 13 -15.53 1.83 7.22
N LEU A 14 -14.36 1.44 7.73
CA LEU A 14 -13.76 2.10 8.88
C LEU A 14 -13.34 3.54 8.55
N PHE A 15 -12.79 3.80 7.36
CA PHE A 15 -12.44 5.17 6.95
C PHE A 15 -13.67 6.07 6.82
N GLU A 16 -14.73 5.57 6.19
CA GLU A 16 -16.03 6.25 6.12
C GLU A 16 -16.58 6.54 7.54
N ALA A 17 -16.59 5.54 8.42
CA ALA A 17 -17.12 5.67 9.78
C ALA A 17 -16.30 6.63 10.67
N MET A 18 -14.99 6.73 10.45
CA MET A 18 -14.11 7.64 11.17
C MET A 18 -14.22 9.09 10.66
N GLY A 19 -14.98 9.35 9.59
CA GLY A 19 -15.13 10.70 9.04
C GLY A 19 -13.81 11.26 8.51
N LEU A 20 -12.91 10.39 8.01
CA LEU A 20 -11.63 10.79 7.42
C LEU A 20 -11.80 11.57 6.10
N ASP A 21 -13.03 11.65 5.56
CA ASP A 21 -13.39 12.60 4.50
C ASP A 21 -13.46 14.06 5.00
N SER A 22 -13.35 14.29 6.32
CA SER A 22 -13.26 15.63 6.90
C SER A 22 -11.79 16.03 7.12
N VAL A 23 -11.45 17.17 6.50
CA VAL A 23 -10.18 17.94 6.34
C VAL A 23 -9.25 18.05 7.57
N ALA A 24 -9.53 17.39 8.70
CA ALA A 24 -8.70 17.40 9.91
C ALA A 24 -8.02 16.04 10.21
N ALA A 25 -8.21 15.02 9.37
CA ALA A 25 -7.34 13.86 9.39
C ALA A 25 -5.94 14.32 8.98
N ASP A 26 -4.99 14.24 9.90
CA ASP A 26 -3.57 14.52 9.66
C ASP A 26 -3.14 13.84 8.34
N GLU A 27 -2.86 14.64 7.29
CA GLU A 27 -2.61 14.20 5.89
C GLU A 27 -1.60 13.04 5.84
N ALA A 28 -0.73 12.97 6.85
CA ALA A 28 0.28 11.95 7.08
C ALA A 28 -0.24 10.50 7.07
N TRP A 29 -1.51 10.24 7.42
CA TRP A 29 -2.04 8.86 7.50
C TRP A 29 -3.01 8.52 6.37
N GLU A 30 -3.66 9.52 5.77
CA GLU A 30 -4.66 9.29 4.73
C GLU A 30 -4.03 8.63 3.48
N GLU A 31 -2.92 9.17 2.99
CA GLU A 31 -2.23 8.67 1.80
C GLU A 31 -1.67 7.25 2.00
N PRO A 32 -1.00 6.92 3.13
CA PRO A 32 -0.60 5.55 3.41
C PRO A 32 -1.75 4.56 3.51
N LEU A 33 -2.84 4.94 4.18
CA LEU A 33 -4.00 4.07 4.38
C LEU A 33 -4.74 3.82 3.06
N ARG A 34 -4.90 4.86 2.23
CA ARG A 34 -5.43 4.74 0.86
C ARG A 34 -4.57 3.81 0.02
N THR A 35 -3.25 3.97 0.06
CA THR A 35 -2.32 3.10 -0.66
C THR A 35 -2.45 1.63 -0.24
N ILE A 36 -2.54 1.36 1.07
CA ILE A 36 -2.72 -0.01 1.59
C ILE A 36 -4.07 -0.59 1.17
N ALA A 37 -5.14 0.22 1.17
CA ALA A 37 -6.47 -0.22 0.75
C ALA A 37 -6.53 -0.52 -0.75
N THR A 38 -5.88 0.29 -1.59
CA THR A 38 -5.90 0.15 -3.06
C THR A 38 -4.92 -0.90 -3.57
N HIS A 39 -3.68 -0.89 -3.09
CA HIS A 39 -2.59 -1.72 -3.62
C HIS A 39 -2.24 -2.91 -2.71
N GLY A 40 -2.83 -2.97 -1.51
CA GLY A 40 -2.53 -4.00 -0.52
C GLY A 40 -1.28 -3.69 0.32
N PRO A 41 -0.93 -4.61 1.23
CA PRO A 41 0.20 -4.44 2.13
C PRO A 41 1.53 -4.39 1.36
N LEU A 42 2.57 -3.82 1.99
CA LEU A 42 3.90 -3.70 1.40
C LEU A 42 4.44 -5.05 0.86
N ALA A 43 4.27 -6.13 1.62
CA ALA A 43 4.73 -7.46 1.20
C ALA A 43 4.15 -7.89 -0.16
N ARG A 44 2.85 -7.65 -0.39
CA ARG A 44 2.20 -7.98 -1.68
C ARG A 44 2.74 -7.12 -2.81
N ARG A 45 2.98 -5.83 -2.55
CA ARG A 45 3.56 -4.89 -3.51
C ARG A 45 4.99 -5.30 -3.90
N ILE A 46 5.81 -5.72 -2.93
CA ILE A 46 7.18 -6.22 -3.19
C ILE A 46 7.13 -7.50 -4.03
N ILE A 47 6.30 -8.48 -3.66
CA ILE A 47 6.16 -9.74 -4.41
C ILE A 47 5.72 -9.45 -5.86
N HIS A 48 4.78 -8.52 -6.05
CA HIS A 48 4.35 -8.11 -7.38
C HIS A 48 5.48 -7.50 -8.21
N ALA A 49 6.27 -6.58 -7.62
CA ALA A 49 7.39 -5.93 -8.29
C ALA A 49 8.56 -6.90 -8.62
N LEU A 50 8.73 -7.96 -7.81
CA LEU A 50 9.74 -8.99 -8.04
C LEU A 50 9.34 -9.97 -9.17
N GLY A 51 8.04 -10.19 -9.38
CA GLY A 51 7.55 -11.21 -10.30
C GLY A 51 7.73 -12.64 -9.77
N ALA A 52 7.42 -13.63 -10.60
CA ALA A 52 7.37 -15.04 -10.18
C ALA A 52 8.75 -15.68 -9.94
N THR A 53 9.79 -15.22 -10.66
CA THR A 53 11.15 -15.76 -10.60
C THR A 53 12.17 -14.62 -10.63
N PRO A 54 12.35 -13.88 -9.52
CA PRO A 54 13.28 -12.75 -9.50
C PRO A 54 14.74 -13.22 -9.55
N ASP A 55 15.57 -12.51 -10.31
CA ASP A 55 17.03 -12.62 -10.24
C ASP A 55 17.62 -11.61 -9.25
N GLU A 56 18.92 -11.72 -8.99
CA GLU A 56 19.65 -10.83 -8.08
C GLU A 56 19.54 -9.36 -8.50
N ALA A 57 19.63 -9.09 -9.80
CA ALA A 57 19.54 -7.73 -10.34
C ALA A 57 18.15 -7.11 -10.08
N THR A 58 17.08 -7.87 -10.27
CA THR A 58 15.70 -7.46 -10.01
C THR A 58 15.47 -7.24 -8.53
N MET A 59 15.92 -8.15 -7.67
CA MET A 59 15.84 -7.97 -6.21
C MET A 59 16.54 -6.69 -5.78
N ARG A 60 17.79 -6.49 -6.21
CA ARG A 60 18.56 -5.29 -5.86
C ARG A 60 17.87 -4.01 -6.31
N ARG A 61 17.32 -3.98 -7.53
CA ARG A 61 16.56 -2.83 -8.05
C ARG A 61 15.31 -2.53 -7.21
N VAL A 62 14.49 -3.55 -6.91
CA VAL A 62 13.25 -3.37 -6.14
C VAL A 62 13.55 -2.87 -4.73
N TYR A 63 14.56 -3.44 -4.06
CA TYR A 63 14.94 -3.01 -2.72
C TYR A 63 15.60 -1.64 -2.69
N HIS A 64 16.38 -1.25 -3.72
CA HIS A 64 16.86 0.13 -3.84
C HIS A 64 15.71 1.13 -3.96
N GLN A 65 14.74 0.87 -4.85
CA GLN A 65 13.57 1.73 -4.98
C GLN A 65 12.77 1.80 -3.67
N LEU A 66 12.64 0.68 -2.95
CA LEU A 66 12.02 0.67 -1.63
C LEU A 66 12.78 1.57 -0.64
N CYS A 67 14.11 1.47 -0.59
CA CYS A 67 14.93 2.33 0.27
C CYS A 67 14.76 3.81 -0.09
N ASP A 68 14.72 4.16 -1.37
CA ASP A 68 14.49 5.54 -1.82
C ASP A 68 13.12 6.06 -1.35
N CYS A 69 12.06 5.25 -1.50
CA CYS A 69 10.72 5.58 -1.01
C CYS A 69 10.71 5.81 0.51
N LEU A 70 11.33 4.91 1.28
CA LEU A 70 11.39 5.00 2.73
C LEU A 70 12.18 6.23 3.20
N GLN A 71 13.27 6.57 2.51
CA GLN A 71 14.05 7.76 2.80
C GLN A 71 13.24 9.04 2.57
N ASP A 72 12.40 9.06 1.53
CA ASP A 72 11.54 10.20 1.20
C ASP A 72 10.24 10.26 2.04
N GLY A 73 10.00 9.27 2.91
CA GLY A 73 8.74 9.16 3.65
C GLY A 73 7.52 8.86 2.77
N ARG A 74 7.74 8.24 1.59
CA ARG A 74 6.70 7.90 0.62
C ARG A 74 6.43 6.40 0.59
N MET A 75 5.20 6.02 0.22
CA MET A 75 4.83 4.63 0.07
C MET A 75 5.45 4.00 -1.19
N PHE A 76 5.98 2.76 -1.09
CA PHE A 76 6.47 2.02 -2.24
C PHE A 76 5.32 1.52 -3.13
N VAL A 77 5.14 2.09 -4.32
CA VAL A 77 4.18 1.59 -5.30
C VAL A 77 4.96 1.04 -6.51
N PRO A 78 4.76 -0.23 -6.89
CA PRO A 78 5.37 -0.78 -8.10
C PRO A 78 4.92 0.05 -9.30
N HIS A 79 5.86 0.43 -10.16
CA HIS A 79 5.49 1.01 -11.45
C HIS A 79 4.99 -0.15 -12.32
N GLY A 80 3.85 0.05 -12.98
CA GLY A 80 3.27 -0.95 -13.89
C GLY A 80 4.15 -1.23 -15.10
#